data_AF-A0A8J3AZF8-F1
#
_entry.id   AF-A0A8J3AZF8-F1
#
_cell.length_a   1.000
_cell.length_b   1.000
_cell.length_c   1.000
_cell.angle_alpha   90.00
_cell.angle_beta   90.00
_cell.angle_gamma   90.00
#
_symmetry.space_group_name_H-M   'P 1'
#
loop_
_entity.id
_entity.type
_entity.pdbx_description
1 polymer ?
#
loop_
_entity_poly.entity_id
_entity_poly.type
_entity_poly.pdbx_seq_one_letter_code
_entity_poly.pdbx_strand_id
1 'polypeptide(L)'
;MSVIDKARSDSRLASLLKDIQQQRKLRFEKSNSSDWLSSLDDERAVIEYAGCRHPSAALAQELLLLDLQLRGYRPIRLGISSSFDQDAMPTFINVLNHELQRHKIYDRFIALGFTPEQFYRDADKDTSPYLNQVLMTEPDTITRIIPPFMMLLAPGGTLSLNAFQDFYDRFLRINPKWTKQLLTIEQLFKDWAVAETVDQTETVRKIMLTIEPKGNFSWFGFKDEHGFPDNGFFVDEAFSVRVLPNA
;
A
#
# COMPACT_ATOMS: atom_id res chain seq x y z
N MET A 1 31.36 -6.26 6.05
CA MET A 1 30.57 -5.39 5.16
C MET A 1 29.12 -5.55 5.55
N SER A 2 28.42 -4.47 5.91
CA SER A 2 27.03 -4.57 6.37
C SER A 2 26.07 -4.85 5.21
N VAL A 3 24.84 -5.30 5.51
CA VAL A 3 23.79 -5.55 4.50
C VAL A 3 23.52 -4.28 3.67
N ILE A 4 23.50 -3.13 4.33
CA ILE A 4 23.28 -1.85 3.66
C ILE A 4 24.47 -1.42 2.80
N ASP A 5 25.71 -1.70 3.21
CA ASP A 5 26.89 -1.39 2.39
C ASP A 5 26.85 -2.18 1.08
N LYS A 6 26.47 -3.47 1.15
CA LYS A 6 26.30 -4.30 -0.04
C LYS A 6 25.22 -3.73 -0.96
N ALA A 7 24.05 -3.37 -0.42
CA ALA A 7 22.97 -2.79 -1.20
C ALA A 7 23.37 -1.49 -1.89
N ARG A 8 24.05 -0.58 -1.17
CA ARG A 8 24.50 0.71 -1.69
C ARG A 8 25.61 0.61 -2.74
N SER A 9 26.34 -0.49 -2.78
CA SER A 9 27.37 -0.72 -3.79
C SER A 9 26.80 -1.13 -5.16
N ASP A 10 25.49 -1.41 -5.24
CA ASP A 10 24.83 -1.76 -6.49
C ASP A 10 24.72 -0.56 -7.43
N SER A 11 25.38 -0.63 -8.58
CA SER A 11 25.45 0.46 -9.55
C SER A 11 24.08 0.85 -10.12
N ARG A 12 23.10 -0.07 -10.11
CA ARG A 12 21.73 0.21 -10.56
C ARG A 12 21.04 1.27 -9.72
N LEU A 13 21.45 1.43 -8.45
CA LEU A 13 20.83 2.35 -7.49
C LEU A 13 21.53 3.72 -7.41
N ALA A 14 22.66 3.88 -8.10
CA ALA A 14 23.51 5.06 -7.95
C ALA A 14 22.78 6.38 -8.29
N SER A 15 21.99 6.41 -9.37
CA SER A 15 21.21 7.60 -9.73
C SER A 15 20.16 7.91 -8.67
N LEU A 16 19.35 6.93 -8.31
CA LEU A 16 18.23 7.12 -7.37
C LEU A 16 18.72 7.58 -5.99
N LEU A 17 19.83 7.02 -5.51
CA LEU A 17 20.49 7.47 -4.28
C LEU A 17 20.90 8.94 -4.38
N LYS A 18 21.54 9.34 -5.47
CA LYS A 18 22.00 10.71 -5.71
C LYS A 18 20.81 11.67 -5.77
N ASP A 19 19.76 11.32 -6.51
CA ASP A 19 18.59 12.17 -6.73
C ASP A 19 17.83 12.44 -5.43
N ILE A 20 17.70 11.42 -4.57
CA ILE A 20 17.10 11.58 -3.22
C ILE A 20 18.01 12.42 -2.31
N GLN A 21 19.32 12.17 -2.32
CA GLN A 21 20.29 12.91 -1.51
C GLN A 21 20.39 14.40 -1.88
N GLN A 22 20.08 14.76 -3.12
CA GLN A 22 20.01 16.15 -3.56
C GLN A 22 18.78 16.89 -3.00
N GLN A 23 17.72 16.17 -2.66
CA GLN A 23 16.46 16.76 -2.19
C GLN A 23 16.31 16.69 -0.67
N ARG A 24 16.85 15.65 -0.02
CA ARG A 24 16.74 15.42 1.42
C ARG A 24 17.99 14.76 1.99
N LYS A 25 18.21 14.95 3.29
CA LYS A 25 19.27 14.23 4.01
C LYS A 25 18.88 12.75 4.19
N LEU A 26 19.43 11.88 3.34
CA LEU A 26 19.20 10.44 3.40
C LEU A 26 20.02 9.78 4.53
N ARG A 27 19.35 9.03 5.40
CA ARG A 27 19.95 8.23 6.48
C ARG A 27 19.56 6.77 6.36
N PHE A 28 20.46 5.92 6.86
CA PHE A 28 20.25 4.49 6.93
C PHE A 28 20.39 4.06 8.39
N GLU A 29 19.36 3.42 8.92
CA GLU A 29 19.29 3.03 10.32
C GLU A 29 18.95 1.54 10.41
N LYS A 30 19.50 0.83 11.39
CA LYS A 30 19.17 -0.59 11.55
C LYS A 30 17.77 -0.68 12.13
N SER A 31 16.89 -1.42 11.46
CA SER A 31 15.52 -1.64 11.90
C SER A 31 15.48 -2.45 13.19
N ASN A 32 14.50 -2.15 14.04
CA ASN A 32 14.12 -3.00 15.19
C ASN A 32 13.15 -4.13 14.78
N SER A 33 12.61 -4.09 13.56
CA SER A 33 11.78 -5.13 12.98
C SER A 33 12.56 -6.02 12.01
N SER A 34 11.90 -7.04 11.48
CA SER A 34 12.42 -7.85 10.37
C SER A 34 12.33 -7.16 9.01
N ASP A 35 11.82 -5.93 8.96
CA ASP A 35 11.41 -5.27 7.73
C ASP A 35 12.32 -4.12 7.34
N TRP A 36 12.37 -3.89 6.02
CA TRP A 36 12.83 -2.63 5.46
C TRP A 36 11.67 -1.64 5.46
N LEU A 37 11.95 -0.40 5.82
CA LEU A 37 10.94 0.65 5.90
C LEU A 37 11.55 1.96 5.43
N SER A 38 10.73 2.78 4.78
CA SER A 38 11.08 4.14 4.39
C SER A 38 10.15 5.13 5.07
N SER A 39 10.73 6.22 5.55
CA SER A 39 10.00 7.37 6.06
C SER A 39 10.60 8.67 5.54
N LEU A 40 9.74 9.64 5.31
CA LEU A 40 10.08 10.96 4.82
C LEU A 40 9.45 11.99 5.75
N ASP A 41 10.27 12.90 6.28
CA ASP A 41 9.82 14.11 6.95
C ASP A 41 10.38 15.36 6.23
N ASP A 42 10.09 16.54 6.76
CA ASP A 42 10.49 17.81 6.14
C ASP A 42 12.02 17.96 6.04
N GLU A 43 12.80 17.32 6.93
CA GLU A 43 14.25 17.49 7.02
C GLU A 43 15.04 16.30 6.44
N ARG A 44 14.52 15.09 6.55
CA ARG A 44 15.27 13.86 6.28
C ARG A 44 14.42 12.78 5.63
N ALA A 45 15.11 11.94 4.87
CA ALA A 45 14.61 10.65 4.43
C ALA A 45 15.36 9.55 5.20
N VAL A 46 14.64 8.60 5.78
CA VAL A 46 15.23 7.51 6.56
C VAL A 46 14.82 6.19 5.92
N ILE A 47 15.81 5.32 5.69
CA ILE A 47 15.61 3.92 5.35
C ILE A 47 16.06 3.09 6.54
N GLU A 48 15.11 2.41 7.16
CA GLU A 48 15.39 1.39 8.16
C GLU A 48 15.63 0.05 7.44
N TYR A 49 16.69 -0.65 7.81
CA TYR A 49 17.10 -1.89 7.13
C TYR A 49 17.24 -3.06 8.10
N ALA A 50 16.85 -4.24 7.62
CA ALA A 50 16.98 -5.53 8.30
C ALA A 50 17.76 -6.54 7.43
N GLY A 51 18.08 -7.70 8.00
CA GLY A 51 18.67 -8.81 7.22
C GLY A 51 17.64 -9.36 6.23
N CYS A 52 18.02 -9.49 4.95
CA CYS A 52 17.15 -10.06 3.92
C CYS A 52 17.97 -10.77 2.82
N ARG A 53 17.29 -11.60 2.01
CA ARG A 53 17.89 -12.35 0.91
C ARG A 53 18.40 -11.46 -0.24
N HIS A 54 17.66 -10.41 -0.58
CA HIS A 54 17.93 -9.53 -1.72
C HIS A 54 18.09 -8.06 -1.29
N PRO A 55 19.21 -7.69 -0.65
CA PRO A 55 19.35 -6.37 -0.03
C PRO A 55 19.38 -5.20 -1.01
N SER A 56 19.95 -5.36 -2.20
CA SER A 56 19.87 -4.33 -3.25
C SER A 56 18.44 -4.11 -3.74
N ALA A 57 17.65 -5.18 -3.85
CA ALA A 57 16.26 -5.10 -4.27
C ALA A 57 15.41 -4.42 -3.19
N ALA A 58 15.56 -4.84 -1.92
CA ALA A 58 14.89 -4.19 -0.80
C ALA A 58 15.20 -2.69 -0.74
N LEU A 59 16.49 -2.31 -0.89
CA LEU A 59 16.87 -0.91 -0.96
C LEU A 59 16.24 -0.18 -2.16
N ALA A 60 16.17 -0.81 -3.34
CA ALA A 60 15.53 -0.24 -4.51
C ALA A 60 14.06 0.12 -4.25
N GLN A 61 13.33 -0.77 -3.58
CA GLN A 61 11.93 -0.52 -3.22
C GLN A 61 11.79 0.68 -2.30
N GLU A 62 12.56 0.71 -1.20
CA GLU A 62 12.48 1.81 -0.24
C GLU A 62 12.89 3.15 -0.86
N LEU A 63 13.90 3.16 -1.74
CA LEU A 63 14.27 4.37 -2.49
C LEU A 63 13.17 4.80 -3.47
N LEU A 64 12.52 3.88 -4.16
CA LEU A 64 11.40 4.21 -5.07
C LEU A 64 10.17 4.73 -4.31
N LEU A 65 9.92 4.22 -3.11
CA LEU A 65 8.87 4.72 -2.21
C LEU A 65 9.18 6.16 -1.74
N LEU A 66 10.43 6.43 -1.35
CA LEU A 66 10.85 7.80 -1.01
C LEU A 66 10.74 8.74 -2.19
N ASP A 67 11.17 8.33 -3.38
CA ASP A 67 11.04 9.13 -4.60
C ASP A 67 9.56 9.41 -4.94
N LEU A 68 8.69 8.41 -4.80
CA LEU A 68 7.25 8.58 -4.98
C LEU A 68 6.68 9.63 -4.01
N GLN A 69 7.10 9.62 -2.74
CA GLN A 69 6.69 10.61 -1.75
C GLN A 69 7.24 12.01 -2.05
N LEU A 70 8.51 12.11 -2.46
CA LEU A 70 9.14 13.37 -2.89
C LEU A 70 8.43 14.01 -4.10
N ARG A 71 7.85 13.19 -4.99
CA ARG A 71 7.03 13.65 -6.11
C ARG A 71 5.62 14.09 -5.72
N GLY A 72 5.20 13.89 -4.47
CA GLY A 72 3.93 14.38 -3.93
C GLY A 72 2.95 13.31 -3.49
N TYR A 73 3.30 12.02 -3.56
CA TYR A 73 2.46 10.98 -2.94
C TYR A 73 2.45 11.16 -1.42
N ARG A 74 1.26 11.16 -0.81
CA ARG A 74 1.11 11.36 0.64
C ARG A 74 0.60 10.07 1.28
N PRO A 75 1.41 9.30 2.02
CA PRO A 75 0.95 8.05 2.61
C PRO A 75 -0.27 8.24 3.50
N ILE A 76 -1.26 7.37 3.35
CA ILE A 76 -2.46 7.39 4.18
C ILE A 76 -2.12 6.69 5.50
N ARG A 77 -2.35 7.38 6.61
CA ARG A 77 -1.98 6.92 7.96
C ARG A 77 -3.20 6.58 8.82
N LEU A 78 -4.32 7.23 8.55
CA LEU A 78 -5.54 7.13 9.35
C LEU A 78 -6.77 7.17 8.45
N GLY A 79 -7.85 6.57 8.91
CA GLY A 79 -9.16 6.62 8.29
C GLY A 79 -10.23 6.58 9.35
N ILE A 80 -11.24 7.42 9.19
CA ILE A 80 -12.41 7.55 10.05
C ILE A 80 -13.61 7.34 9.15
N SER A 81 -14.62 6.62 9.62
CA SER A 81 -15.84 6.36 8.85
C SER A 81 -17.00 6.08 9.79
N SER A 82 -18.20 6.53 9.46
CA SER A 82 -19.40 6.17 10.25
C SER A 82 -19.99 4.82 9.88
N SER A 83 -19.61 4.25 8.73
CA SER A 83 -20.23 3.04 8.19
C SER A 83 -19.25 1.89 7.95
N PHE A 84 -17.95 2.18 7.83
CA PHE A 84 -16.93 1.14 7.71
C PHE A 84 -16.61 0.53 9.08
N ASP A 85 -16.41 -0.78 9.11
CA ASP A 85 -16.01 -1.53 10.30
C ASP A 85 -14.71 -0.96 10.89
N GLN A 86 -14.82 -0.35 12.08
CA GLN A 86 -13.69 0.30 12.75
C GLN A 86 -12.56 -0.67 13.08
N ASP A 87 -12.88 -1.94 13.34
CA ASP A 87 -11.87 -2.97 13.62
C ASP A 87 -11.11 -3.37 12.33
N ALA A 88 -11.76 -3.26 11.17
CA ALA A 88 -11.16 -3.56 9.88
C ALA A 88 -10.40 -2.37 9.25
N MET A 89 -10.71 -1.14 9.67
CA MET A 89 -10.20 0.10 9.06
C MET A 89 -8.65 0.18 9.05
N PRO A 90 -7.92 -0.13 10.14
CA PRO A 90 -6.46 -0.07 10.13
C PRO A 90 -5.84 -1.03 9.09
N THR A 91 -6.34 -2.26 9.03
CA THR A 91 -5.92 -3.25 8.04
C THR A 91 -6.21 -2.78 6.62
N PHE A 92 -7.41 -2.25 6.40
CA PHE A 92 -7.80 -1.70 5.10
C PHE A 92 -6.89 -0.58 4.63
N ILE A 93 -6.62 0.42 5.48
CA ILE A 93 -5.73 1.55 5.14
C ILE A 93 -4.33 1.05 4.83
N ASN A 94 -3.80 0.16 5.68
CA ASN A 94 -2.46 -0.37 5.51
C ASN A 94 -2.31 -1.09 4.16
N VAL A 95 -3.24 -1.98 3.82
CA VAL A 95 -3.22 -2.68 2.53
C VAL A 95 -3.43 -1.71 1.38
N LEU A 96 -4.46 -0.86 1.44
CA LEU A 96 -4.76 0.12 0.39
C LEU A 96 -3.55 0.99 0.07
N ASN A 97 -2.93 1.59 1.09
CA ASN A 97 -1.78 2.46 0.95
C ASN A 97 -0.55 1.70 0.39
N HIS A 98 -0.30 0.47 0.82
CA HIS A 98 0.81 -0.33 0.28
C HIS A 98 0.58 -0.72 -1.17
N GLU A 99 -0.61 -1.21 -1.52
CA GLU A 99 -0.88 -1.64 -2.89
C GLU A 99 -0.87 -0.47 -3.86
N LEU A 100 -1.49 0.68 -3.50
CA LEU A 100 -1.42 1.88 -4.33
C LEU A 100 0.04 2.32 -4.61
N GLN A 101 0.92 2.27 -3.61
CA GLN A 101 2.33 2.59 -3.82
C GLN A 101 3.02 1.55 -4.71
N ARG A 102 2.80 0.25 -4.47
CA ARG A 102 3.38 -0.85 -5.26
C ARG A 102 3.06 -0.71 -6.74
N HIS A 103 1.80 -0.42 -7.08
CA HIS A 103 1.38 -0.16 -8.47
C HIS A 103 2.12 1.01 -9.14
N LYS A 104 2.58 2.01 -8.38
CA LYS A 104 3.35 3.15 -8.93
C LYS A 104 4.85 2.90 -9.07
N ILE A 105 5.41 1.99 -8.28
CA ILE A 105 6.86 1.77 -8.26
C ILE A 105 7.29 0.52 -9.02
N TYR A 106 6.37 -0.42 -9.28
CA TYR A 106 6.72 -1.74 -9.82
C TYR A 106 7.43 -1.65 -11.19
N ASP A 107 6.88 -0.93 -12.16
CA ASP A 107 7.52 -0.83 -13.48
C ASP A 107 8.90 -0.17 -13.42
N ARG A 108 9.07 0.81 -12.53
CA ARG A 108 10.38 1.44 -12.30
C ARG A 108 11.36 0.49 -11.64
N PHE A 109 10.89 -0.37 -10.72
CA PHE A 109 11.71 -1.40 -10.11
C PHE A 109 12.21 -2.42 -11.15
N ILE A 110 11.35 -2.85 -12.07
CA ILE A 110 11.74 -3.72 -13.18
C ILE A 110 12.70 -2.98 -14.14
N ALA A 111 12.45 -1.71 -14.43
CA ALA A 111 13.32 -0.88 -15.28
C ALA A 111 14.72 -0.66 -14.70
N LEU A 112 14.87 -0.73 -13.37
CA LEU A 112 16.19 -0.75 -12.72
C LEU A 112 16.95 -2.08 -12.94
N GLY A 113 16.31 -3.10 -13.52
CA GLY A 113 16.90 -4.40 -13.82
C GLY A 113 16.78 -5.44 -12.71
N PHE A 114 15.80 -5.28 -11.80
CA PHE A 114 15.44 -6.32 -10.83
C PHE A 114 14.34 -7.23 -11.38
N THR A 115 14.21 -8.43 -10.83
CA THR A 115 13.19 -9.40 -11.27
C THR A 115 11.91 -9.30 -10.42
N PRO A 116 10.74 -9.72 -10.93
CA PRO A 116 9.49 -9.72 -10.15
C PRO A 116 9.61 -10.44 -8.80
N GLU A 117 10.33 -11.56 -8.76
CA GLU A 117 10.54 -12.35 -7.54
C GLU A 117 11.33 -11.60 -6.46
N GLN A 118 12.11 -10.58 -6.86
CA GLN A 118 12.88 -9.75 -5.94
C GLN A 118 12.08 -8.56 -5.40
N PHE A 119 10.89 -8.28 -5.97
CA PHE A 119 10.00 -7.23 -5.49
C PHE A 119 9.22 -7.66 -4.24
N TYR A 120 9.04 -8.95 -4.02
CA TYR A 120 8.34 -9.45 -2.84
C TYR A 120 9.33 -10.08 -1.85
N ARG A 121 8.99 -10.01 -0.57
CA ARG A 121 9.79 -10.45 0.56
C ARG A 121 9.65 -11.95 0.77
N ASP A 122 10.55 -12.51 1.58
CA ASP A 122 10.52 -13.92 1.95
C ASP A 122 9.23 -14.33 2.70
N ALA A 123 8.56 -13.38 3.36
CA ALA A 123 7.26 -13.59 4.03
C ALA A 123 6.08 -13.69 3.04
N ASP A 124 6.22 -13.18 1.81
CA ASP A 124 5.13 -13.19 0.82
C ASP A 124 4.86 -14.59 0.25
N LYS A 125 5.66 -15.60 0.63
CA LYS A 125 5.35 -17.02 0.44
C LYS A 125 4.05 -17.44 1.14
N ASP A 126 3.65 -16.72 2.18
CA ASP A 126 2.47 -17.02 2.98
C ASP A 126 1.18 -16.42 2.39
N THR A 127 1.27 -15.73 1.24
CA THR A 127 0.12 -15.15 0.53
C THR A 127 -0.93 -16.21 0.16
N SER A 128 -0.53 -17.33 -0.46
CA SER A 128 -1.47 -18.38 -0.87
C SER A 128 -2.19 -19.04 0.32
N PRO A 129 -1.48 -19.47 1.40
CA PRO A 129 -2.13 -19.93 2.64
C PRO A 129 -3.11 -18.92 3.22
N TYR A 130 -2.73 -17.64 3.29
CA TYR A 130 -3.58 -16.57 3.80
C TYR A 130 -4.86 -16.38 2.97
N LEU A 131 -4.73 -16.25 1.64
CA LEU A 131 -5.90 -16.08 0.76
C LEU A 131 -6.84 -17.29 0.82
N ASN A 132 -6.29 -18.51 0.93
CA ASN A 132 -7.09 -19.71 1.13
C ASN A 132 -7.88 -19.65 2.44
N GLN A 133 -7.24 -19.28 3.54
CA GLN A 133 -7.90 -19.15 4.83
C GLN A 133 -9.05 -18.14 4.78
N VAL A 134 -8.83 -16.96 4.20
CA VAL A 134 -9.88 -15.94 4.02
C VAL A 134 -11.08 -16.52 3.28
N LEU A 135 -10.84 -17.16 2.13
CA LEU A 135 -11.90 -17.72 1.28
C LEU A 135 -12.60 -18.93 1.90
N MET A 136 -11.99 -19.62 2.86
CA MET A 136 -12.63 -20.70 3.62
C MET A 136 -13.55 -20.19 4.74
N THR A 137 -13.32 -18.97 5.25
CA THR A 137 -14.11 -18.41 6.35
C THR A 137 -15.45 -17.81 5.94
N GLU A 138 -15.78 -17.81 4.64
CA GLU A 138 -17.03 -17.22 4.09
C GLU A 138 -17.39 -15.87 4.74
N PRO A 139 -16.56 -14.83 4.55
CA PRO A 139 -16.76 -13.54 5.20
C PRO A 139 -18.16 -12.98 4.93
N ASP A 140 -18.71 -12.39 5.99
CA ASP A 140 -20.06 -11.83 6.07
C ASP A 140 -20.19 -10.44 5.46
N THR A 141 -19.06 -9.73 5.33
CA THR A 141 -19.01 -8.33 4.89
C THR A 141 -17.97 -8.12 3.79
N ILE A 142 -18.25 -7.21 2.86
CA ILE A 142 -17.34 -6.91 1.76
C ILE A 142 -16.04 -6.25 2.26
N THR A 143 -16.09 -5.51 3.37
CA THR A 143 -14.95 -4.84 4.01
C THR A 143 -13.86 -5.82 4.43
N ARG A 144 -14.22 -7.07 4.76
CA ARG A 144 -13.27 -8.16 5.07
C ARG A 144 -12.66 -8.82 3.83
N ILE A 145 -13.31 -8.70 2.67
CA ILE A 145 -12.84 -9.25 1.39
C ILE A 145 -11.94 -8.29 0.63
N ILE A 146 -12.17 -6.99 0.76
CA ILE A 146 -11.47 -6.02 -0.07
C ILE A 146 -9.96 -5.99 0.19
N PRO A 147 -9.44 -5.94 1.43
CA PRO A 147 -8.00 -6.02 1.67
C PRO A 147 -7.32 -7.24 1.01
N PRO A 148 -7.77 -8.49 1.24
CA PRO A 148 -7.14 -9.64 0.58
C PRO A 148 -7.34 -9.65 -0.94
N PHE A 149 -8.44 -9.11 -1.46
CA PHE A 149 -8.61 -8.93 -2.91
C PHE A 149 -7.63 -7.89 -3.48
N MET A 150 -7.39 -6.76 -2.82
CA MET A 150 -6.39 -5.77 -3.23
C MET A 150 -4.98 -6.37 -3.23
N MET A 151 -4.64 -7.19 -2.21
CA MET A 151 -3.37 -7.91 -2.18
C MET A 151 -3.21 -8.88 -3.35
N LEU A 152 -4.28 -9.54 -3.78
CA LEU A 152 -4.25 -10.42 -4.95
C LEU A 152 -3.89 -9.64 -6.22
N LEU A 153 -4.36 -8.40 -6.36
CA LEU A 153 -4.11 -7.53 -7.52
C LEU A 153 -2.69 -6.94 -7.58
N ALA A 154 -1.88 -7.17 -6.54
CA ALA A 154 -0.54 -6.60 -6.43
C ALA A 154 0.34 -6.96 -7.65
N PRO A 155 1.06 -5.98 -8.23
CA PRO A 155 1.79 -6.17 -9.48
C PRO A 155 2.99 -7.11 -9.30
N GLY A 156 3.17 -8.06 -10.21
CA GLY A 156 4.27 -9.03 -10.14
C GLY A 156 4.20 -10.02 -8.98
N GLY A 157 3.00 -10.21 -8.39
CA GLY A 157 2.76 -11.03 -7.20
C GLY A 157 3.43 -12.41 -7.23
N THR A 158 3.57 -13.01 -6.04
CA THR A 158 4.31 -14.27 -5.85
C THR A 158 3.58 -15.53 -6.33
N LEU A 159 2.32 -15.38 -6.77
CA LEU A 159 1.48 -16.49 -7.23
C LEU A 159 1.80 -16.88 -8.67
N SER A 160 1.72 -18.17 -8.97
CA SER A 160 1.69 -18.62 -10.36
C SER A 160 0.42 -18.12 -11.05
N LEU A 161 0.44 -17.99 -12.38
CA LEU A 161 -0.72 -17.52 -13.15
C LEU A 161 -1.99 -18.36 -12.88
N ASN A 162 -1.84 -19.68 -12.79
CA ASN A 162 -2.96 -20.58 -12.48
C ASN A 162 -3.51 -20.36 -11.05
N ALA A 163 -2.62 -20.16 -10.07
CA ALA A 163 -3.03 -19.90 -8.69
C ALA A 163 -3.72 -18.53 -8.57
N PHE A 164 -3.16 -17.50 -9.23
CA PHE A 164 -3.79 -16.19 -9.32
C PHE A 164 -5.20 -16.29 -9.90
N GLN A 165 -5.37 -16.97 -11.04
CA GLN A 165 -6.68 -17.12 -11.68
C GLN A 165 -7.68 -17.88 -10.79
N ASP A 166 -7.24 -18.95 -10.11
CA ASP A 166 -8.09 -19.68 -9.16
C ASP A 166 -8.60 -18.77 -8.04
N PHE A 167 -7.69 -18.05 -7.36
CA PHE A 167 -8.07 -17.13 -6.30
C PHE A 167 -8.98 -16.02 -6.82
N TYR A 168 -8.65 -15.43 -7.98
CA TYR A 168 -9.44 -14.38 -8.60
C TYR A 168 -10.88 -14.84 -8.86
N ASP A 169 -11.04 -16.00 -9.50
CA ASP A 169 -12.37 -16.57 -9.78
C ASP A 169 -13.13 -16.92 -8.50
N ARG A 170 -12.43 -17.33 -7.44
CA ARG A 170 -13.05 -17.62 -6.13
C ARG A 170 -13.51 -16.34 -5.44
N PHE A 171 -12.72 -15.27 -5.44
CA PHE A 171 -13.14 -13.96 -4.92
C PHE A 171 -14.38 -13.43 -5.65
N LEU A 172 -14.42 -13.52 -6.98
CA LEU A 172 -15.57 -13.06 -7.75
C LEU A 172 -16.84 -13.88 -7.52
N ARG A 173 -16.71 -15.15 -7.11
CA ARG A 173 -17.83 -16.06 -6.86
C ARG A 173 -18.26 -16.14 -5.39
N ILE A 174 -17.45 -15.65 -4.45
CA ILE A 174 -17.72 -15.81 -3.01
C ILE A 174 -19.09 -15.24 -2.61
N ASN A 175 -19.45 -14.11 -3.22
CA ASN A 175 -20.76 -13.50 -3.09
C ASN A 175 -21.10 -12.73 -4.37
N PRO A 176 -22.07 -13.21 -5.19
CA PRO A 176 -22.43 -12.58 -6.46
C PRO A 176 -22.85 -11.11 -6.36
N LYS A 177 -23.27 -10.64 -5.17
CA LYS A 177 -23.63 -9.24 -4.95
C LYS A 177 -22.42 -8.31 -4.98
N TRP A 178 -21.23 -8.81 -4.63
CA TRP A 178 -20.00 -8.03 -4.54
C TRP A 178 -19.20 -8.02 -5.83
N THR A 179 -19.46 -8.93 -6.77
CA THR A 179 -18.71 -9.07 -8.02
C THR A 179 -18.54 -7.74 -8.75
N LYS A 180 -19.60 -6.94 -8.88
CA LYS A 180 -19.53 -5.63 -9.52
C LYS A 180 -18.60 -4.66 -8.78
N GLN A 181 -18.63 -4.66 -7.45
CA GLN A 181 -17.78 -3.80 -6.62
C GLN A 181 -16.32 -4.22 -6.75
N LEU A 182 -16.02 -5.53 -6.70
CA LEU A 182 -14.67 -6.06 -6.86
C LEU A 182 -14.08 -5.72 -8.24
N LEU A 183 -14.84 -5.92 -9.32
CA LEU A 183 -14.41 -5.54 -10.67
C LEU A 183 -14.20 -4.03 -10.83
N THR A 184 -15.02 -3.22 -10.16
CA THR A 184 -14.85 -1.76 -10.16
C THR A 184 -13.56 -1.36 -9.43
N ILE A 185 -13.28 -1.96 -8.27
CA ILE A 185 -12.03 -1.74 -7.53
C ILE A 185 -10.82 -2.18 -8.37
N GLU A 186 -10.88 -3.34 -9.03
CA GLU A 186 -9.83 -3.78 -9.94
C GLU A 186 -9.53 -2.74 -11.03
N GLN A 187 -10.58 -2.21 -11.67
CA GLN A 187 -10.40 -1.17 -12.68
C GLN A 187 -9.76 0.11 -12.11
N LEU A 188 -10.16 0.52 -10.90
CA LEU A 188 -9.56 1.70 -10.23
C LEU A 188 -8.06 1.51 -9.96
N PHE A 189 -7.62 0.30 -9.62
CA PHE A 189 -6.20 -0.02 -9.48
C PHE A 189 -5.46 0.01 -10.82
N LYS A 190 -6.06 -0.52 -11.89
CA LYS A 190 -5.50 -0.46 -13.24
C LYS A 190 -5.34 0.98 -13.72
N ASP A 191 -6.38 1.80 -13.54
CA ASP A 191 -6.37 3.23 -13.89
C ASP A 191 -5.33 4.00 -13.08
N TRP A 192 -5.24 3.71 -11.77
CA TRP A 192 -4.24 4.31 -10.90
C TRP A 192 -2.81 3.99 -11.33
N ALA A 193 -2.53 2.74 -11.68
CA ALA A 193 -1.20 2.30 -12.08
C ALA A 193 -0.65 3.11 -13.26
N VAL A 194 -1.51 3.43 -14.25
CA VAL A 194 -1.11 4.16 -15.47
C VAL A 194 -1.27 5.68 -15.38
N ALA A 195 -1.95 6.19 -14.35
CA ALA A 195 -2.15 7.63 -14.22
C ALA A 195 -0.81 8.38 -14.02
N GLU A 196 -0.69 9.58 -14.59
CA GLU A 196 0.53 10.40 -14.41
C GLU A 196 0.60 11.01 -13.00
N THR A 197 -0.55 11.27 -12.38
CA THR A 197 -0.62 11.83 -11.03
C THR A 197 -0.11 10.85 -9.98
N VAL A 198 0.50 11.41 -8.92
CA VAL A 198 0.85 10.70 -7.69
C VAL A 198 -0.06 11.06 -6.52
N ASP A 199 -1.05 11.95 -6.72
CA ASP A 199 -2.10 12.19 -5.72
C ASP A 199 -3.19 11.12 -5.85
N GLN A 200 -3.24 10.23 -4.85
CA GLN A 200 -4.16 9.10 -4.81
C GLN A 200 -5.56 9.44 -4.30
N THR A 201 -5.80 10.70 -3.89
CA THR A 201 -7.04 11.13 -3.23
C THR A 201 -8.29 10.67 -3.98
N GLU A 202 -8.38 10.97 -5.28
CA GLU A 202 -9.58 10.64 -6.06
C GLU A 202 -9.76 9.14 -6.27
N THR A 203 -8.67 8.38 -6.44
CA THR A 203 -8.73 6.92 -6.51
C THR A 203 -9.28 6.33 -5.22
N VAL A 204 -8.81 6.80 -4.07
CA VAL A 204 -9.27 6.33 -2.76
C VAL A 204 -10.74 6.67 -2.52
N ARG A 205 -11.17 7.88 -2.91
CA ARG A 205 -12.59 8.25 -2.86
C ARG A 205 -13.46 7.28 -3.64
N LYS A 206 -13.10 7.01 -4.90
CA LYS A 206 -13.84 6.09 -5.76
C LYS A 206 -13.85 4.67 -5.21
N ILE A 207 -12.74 4.20 -4.64
CA ILE A 207 -12.70 2.89 -3.97
C ILE A 207 -13.71 2.89 -2.82
N MET A 208 -13.62 3.86 -1.90
CA MET A 208 -14.51 3.92 -0.73
C MET A 208 -15.99 4.03 -1.09
N LEU A 209 -16.34 4.85 -2.08
CA LEU A 209 -17.70 4.95 -2.59
C LEU A 209 -18.16 3.69 -3.35
N THR A 210 -17.22 2.85 -3.80
CA THR A 210 -17.55 1.53 -4.35
C THR A 210 -17.87 0.53 -3.25
N ILE A 211 -17.19 0.62 -2.09
CA ILE A 211 -17.46 -0.22 -0.91
C ILE A 211 -18.80 0.17 -0.29
N GLU A 212 -18.93 1.46 0.04
CA GLU A 212 -20.06 2.06 0.75
C GLU A 212 -20.61 3.22 -0.09
N PRO A 213 -21.58 2.97 -0.99
CA PRO A 213 -22.08 3.95 -1.95
C PRO A 213 -23.05 4.99 -1.37
N LYS A 214 -23.42 4.84 -0.09
CA LYS A 214 -24.23 5.82 0.65
C LYS A 214 -23.30 6.80 1.37
N GLY A 215 -23.86 7.91 1.88
CA GLY A 215 -23.14 8.81 2.78
C GLY A 215 -22.47 8.00 3.89
N ASN A 216 -21.15 7.93 3.84
CA ASN A 216 -20.31 7.09 4.69
C ASN A 216 -19.51 7.94 5.69
N PHE A 217 -19.61 9.28 5.60
CA PHE A 217 -18.93 10.25 6.44
C PHE A 217 -17.50 9.81 6.73
N SER A 218 -16.76 9.58 5.64
CA SER A 218 -15.42 9.02 5.73
C SER A 218 -14.37 10.08 5.46
N TRP A 219 -13.30 10.04 6.24
CA TRP A 219 -12.15 10.93 6.10
C TRP A 219 -10.87 10.11 6.20
N PHE A 220 -9.90 10.41 5.35
CA PHE A 220 -8.57 9.78 5.35
C PHE A 220 -7.49 10.81 5.63
N GLY A 221 -6.64 10.50 6.60
CA GLY A 221 -5.57 11.38 7.09
C GLY A 221 -4.19 10.98 6.58
N PHE A 222 -3.36 11.98 6.32
CA PHE A 222 -1.93 11.80 6.01
C PHE A 222 -1.03 11.89 7.26
N LYS A 223 -1.62 12.29 8.40
CA LYS A 223 -1.02 12.34 9.73
C LYS A 223 -1.85 11.53 10.73
N ASP A 224 -1.42 11.53 11.99
CA ASP A 224 -2.15 10.99 13.14
C ASP A 224 -3.48 11.72 13.40
N GLU A 225 -4.17 11.37 14.50
CA GLU A 225 -5.48 11.92 14.87
C GLU A 225 -5.49 13.45 15.05
N HIS A 226 -4.33 14.10 15.25
CA HIS A 226 -4.24 15.55 15.36
C HIS A 226 -4.29 16.27 14.01
N GLY A 227 -4.28 15.51 12.91
CA GLY A 227 -4.40 16.04 11.56
C GLY A 227 -5.82 16.35 11.11
N PHE A 228 -6.87 15.92 11.82
CA PHE A 228 -8.25 16.16 11.40
C PHE A 228 -8.68 17.62 11.64
N PRO A 229 -9.39 18.27 10.68
CA PRO A 229 -9.76 17.78 9.35
C PRO A 229 -8.75 18.15 8.24
N ASP A 230 -7.79 19.04 8.54
CA ASP A 230 -7.02 19.78 7.54
C ASP A 230 -5.90 18.96 6.87
N ASN A 231 -5.48 17.86 7.49
CA ASN A 231 -4.40 17.00 7.02
C ASN A 231 -4.91 15.69 6.42
N GLY A 232 -5.87 15.81 5.50
CA GLY A 232 -6.53 14.67 4.89
C GLY A 232 -7.53 15.07 3.84
N PHE A 233 -8.48 14.19 3.56
CA PHE A 233 -9.60 14.47 2.66
C PHE A 233 -10.85 13.71 3.08
N PHE A 234 -11.99 14.38 2.92
CA PHE A 234 -13.31 13.73 2.99
C PHE A 234 -13.57 12.91 1.73
N VAL A 235 -14.20 11.75 1.90
CA VAL A 235 -14.64 10.88 0.80
C VAL A 235 -15.88 11.46 0.13
N ASP A 236 -16.84 11.88 0.94
CA ASP A 236 -18.15 12.38 0.54
C ASP A 236 -18.37 13.79 1.11
N GLU A 237 -19.07 13.90 2.23
CA GLU A 237 -19.45 15.15 2.86
C GLU A 237 -18.50 15.48 4.02
N ALA A 238 -18.25 16.77 4.24
CA ALA A 238 -17.49 17.20 5.41
C ALA A 238 -18.30 16.96 6.69
N PHE A 239 -17.62 16.49 7.74
CA PHE A 239 -18.22 16.24 9.05
C PHE A 239 -17.29 16.68 10.18
N SER A 240 -17.77 16.59 11.42
CA SER A 240 -16.98 16.86 12.63
C SER A 240 -16.94 15.64 13.53
N VAL A 241 -15.81 15.39 14.17
CA VAL A 241 -15.64 14.32 15.15
C VAL A 241 -15.82 14.89 16.56
N ARG A 242 -16.60 14.21 17.40
CA ARG A 242 -16.70 14.52 18.83
C ARG A 242 -16.01 13.41 19.62
N VAL A 243 -14.96 13.75 20.35
CA VAL A 243 -14.34 12.84 21.31
C VAL A 243 -15.23 12.79 22.55
N LEU A 244 -15.79 11.62 22.84
CA LEU A 244 -16.52 11.42 24.09
C LEU A 244 -15.48 11.22 25.21
N PRO A 245 -15.64 11.87 26.38
CA PRO A 245 -14.81 11.56 27.54
C PRO A 245 -14.96 10.07 27.86
N ASN A 246 -13.84 9.38 28.11
CA ASN A 246 -13.84 7.97 28.51
C ASN A 246 -14.84 7.78 29.68
N ALA A 247 -15.83 6.92 29.48
CA ALA A 247 -16.78 6.50 30.51
C ALA A 247 -16.15 5.44 31.43
#